data_AF-A0AAW9F7B0-F1
#
_entry.id   AF-A0AAW9F7B0-F1
#
_cell.length_a   1.000
_cell.length_b   1.000
_cell.length_c   1.000
_cell.angle_alpha   90.00
_cell.angle_beta   90.00
_cell.angle_gamma   90.00
#
_symmetry.space_group_name_H-M   'P 1'
#
loop_
_entity.id
_entity.type
_entity.pdbx_description
1 polymer ?
#
loop_
_entity_poly.entity_id
_entity_poly.type
_entity_poly.pdbx_seq_one_letter_code
_entity_poly.pdbx_strand_id
1 'polypeptide(L)'
;MTPDDITYNDDLSAIDARENLWRAVLFNAIDEAVRGVSQSSYFSPIQRVALIKDARDYITVPNKDFNTVCSLAGLDPEAVREHVTKQIAAAPTAEELAITPRQKKTKGKKPGPKPRTDTVRFEYDGKTLTIAEWSELSGVNAVTIRQRLRNGWAISRAIEKADGRATRVRISGKRPARRPGVSSVFGRSKGTGGGSTLQETPNITFSGKAENA
;
A
#
# COMPACT_ATOMS: atom_id res chain seq x y z
N MET A 1 1.92 -27.37 30.05
CA MET A 1 1.28 -26.34 29.21
C MET A 1 1.57 -26.71 27.78
N THR A 2 0.70 -27.53 27.19
CA THR A 2 0.87 -28.06 25.83
C THR A 2 0.63 -26.95 24.80
N PRO A 3 1.29 -26.97 23.63
CA PRO A 3 1.14 -25.95 22.60
C PRO A 3 -0.23 -25.90 21.90
N ASP A 4 -1.16 -26.78 22.26
CA ASP A 4 -2.40 -27.02 21.51
C ASP A 4 -3.62 -26.20 21.99
N ASP A 5 -3.48 -25.36 23.02
CA ASP A 5 -4.60 -24.56 23.57
C ASP A 5 -4.73 -23.15 23.00
N ILE A 6 -4.03 -22.81 21.92
CA ILE A 6 -4.31 -21.56 21.18
C ILE A 6 -5.39 -21.88 20.15
N THR A 7 -6.64 -21.95 20.59
CA THR A 7 -7.79 -21.93 19.68
C THR A 7 -7.82 -20.54 19.02
N TYR A 8 -7.15 -20.41 17.88
CA TYR A 8 -7.24 -19.22 17.04
C TYR A 8 -8.65 -19.22 16.44
N ASN A 9 -9.52 -18.39 17.01
CA ASN A 9 -10.93 -18.35 16.66
C ASN A 9 -11.09 -17.61 15.31
N ASP A 10 -10.86 -18.32 14.21
CA ASP A 10 -10.84 -17.81 12.84
C ASP A 10 -12.16 -17.10 12.47
N ASP A 11 -13.27 -17.58 13.05
CA ASP A 11 -14.62 -17.05 12.87
C ASP A 11 -14.81 -15.63 13.45
N LEU A 12 -14.16 -15.30 14.57
CA LEU A 12 -14.20 -13.93 15.12
C LEU A 12 -13.43 -12.97 14.22
N SER A 13 -12.32 -13.42 13.62
CA SER A 13 -11.52 -12.60 12.70
C SER A 13 -12.24 -12.34 11.37
N ALA A 14 -13.05 -13.30 10.91
CA ALA A 14 -13.82 -13.19 9.68
C ALA A 14 -15.07 -12.30 9.84
N ILE A 15 -15.73 -12.35 11.00
CA ILE A 15 -16.83 -11.44 11.35
C ILE A 15 -16.29 -10.01 11.46
N ASP A 16 -15.18 -9.81 12.18
CA ASP A 16 -14.50 -8.51 12.28
C ASP A 16 -14.09 -8.00 10.90
N ALA A 17 -13.57 -8.85 10.01
CA ALA A 17 -13.21 -8.48 8.65
C ALA A 17 -14.42 -8.02 7.83
N ARG A 18 -15.55 -8.73 7.91
CA ARG A 18 -16.80 -8.38 7.20
C ARG A 18 -17.39 -7.08 7.74
N GLU A 19 -17.47 -6.91 9.04
CA GLU A 19 -17.95 -5.67 9.65
C GLU A 19 -17.04 -4.49 9.27
N ASN A 20 -15.72 -4.69 9.29
CA ASN A 20 -14.76 -3.65 8.92
C ASN A 20 -14.88 -3.24 7.45
N LEU A 21 -15.24 -4.16 6.55
CA LEU A 21 -15.57 -3.83 5.16
C LEU A 21 -16.78 -2.90 5.10
N TRP A 22 -17.88 -3.24 5.78
CA TRP A 22 -19.10 -2.42 5.77
C TRP A 22 -18.89 -1.07 6.48
N ARG A 23 -18.09 -1.04 7.56
CA ARG A 23 -17.64 0.20 8.20
C ARG A 23 -16.84 1.08 7.24
N ALA A 24 -15.99 0.49 6.40
CA ALA A 24 -15.23 1.24 5.40
C ALA A 24 -16.13 1.84 4.32
N VAL A 25 -17.15 1.10 3.86
CA VAL A 25 -18.16 1.59 2.90
C VAL A 25 -18.95 2.76 3.51
N LEU A 26 -19.45 2.58 4.74
CA LEU A 26 -20.19 3.62 5.47
C LEU A 26 -19.32 4.86 5.71
N PHE A 27 -18.07 4.67 6.13
CA PHE A 27 -17.12 5.75 6.30
C PHE A 27 -16.91 6.52 5.00
N ASN A 28 -16.81 5.84 3.85
CA ASN A 28 -16.64 6.51 2.57
C ASN A 28 -17.85 7.38 2.21
N ALA A 29 -19.07 6.86 2.38
CA ALA A 29 -20.30 7.62 2.13
C ALA A 29 -20.41 8.87 3.03
N ILE A 30 -20.10 8.73 4.32
CA ILE A 30 -20.08 9.86 5.27
C ILE A 30 -19.00 10.88 4.87
N ASP A 31 -17.80 10.41 4.49
CA ASP A 31 -16.71 11.30 4.10
C ASP A 31 -17.04 12.10 2.84
N GLU A 32 -17.75 11.50 1.88
CA GLU A 32 -18.26 12.18 0.68
C GLU A 32 -19.35 13.21 1.02
N ALA A 33 -20.28 12.87 1.91
CA ALA A 33 -21.35 13.76 2.35
C ALA A 33 -20.85 14.99 3.13
N VAL A 34 -19.82 14.81 3.97
CA VAL A 34 -19.28 15.83 4.89
C VAL A 34 -18.11 16.61 4.29
N ARG A 35 -17.14 15.92 3.65
CA ARG A 35 -15.90 16.53 3.15
C ARG A 35 -15.85 16.68 1.64
N GLY A 36 -16.82 16.14 0.92
CA GLY A 36 -16.91 16.20 -0.53
C GLY A 36 -16.16 15.07 -1.25
N VAL A 37 -16.49 14.94 -2.53
CA VAL A 37 -15.95 13.94 -3.45
C VAL A 37 -14.53 14.31 -3.89
N SER A 38 -13.76 13.30 -4.33
CA SER A 38 -12.42 13.52 -4.89
C SER A 38 -12.43 14.59 -5.98
N GLN A 39 -11.52 15.56 -5.87
CA GLN A 39 -11.27 16.63 -6.85
C GLN A 39 -10.53 16.11 -8.10
N SER A 40 -10.77 14.85 -8.45
CA SER A 40 -10.17 14.18 -9.61
C SER A 40 -10.60 14.87 -10.91
N SER A 41 -9.71 14.85 -11.91
CA SER A 41 -9.97 15.45 -13.23
C SER A 41 -11.11 14.77 -13.99
N TYR A 42 -11.51 13.56 -13.58
CA TYR A 42 -12.59 12.80 -14.20
C TYR A 42 -13.99 13.36 -13.95
N PHE A 43 -14.19 14.14 -12.88
CA PHE A 43 -15.51 14.66 -12.51
C PHE A 43 -15.59 16.18 -12.69
N SER A 44 -16.61 16.64 -13.41
CA SER A 44 -16.92 18.07 -13.51
C SER A 44 -17.46 18.62 -12.19
N PRO A 45 -17.38 19.95 -11.93
CA PRO A 45 -17.95 20.54 -10.72
C PRO A 45 -19.43 20.19 -10.51
N ILE A 46 -20.23 20.17 -11.59
CA ILE A 46 -21.65 19.81 -11.54
C ILE A 46 -21.83 18.36 -11.09
N GLN A 47 -21.04 17.43 -11.63
CA GLN A 47 -21.07 16.02 -11.24
C GLN A 47 -20.68 15.83 -9.77
N ARG A 48 -19.71 16.61 -9.26
CA ARG A 48 -19.33 16.56 -7.84
C ARG A 48 -20.46 17.04 -6.94
N VAL A 49 -21.14 18.13 -7.31
CA VAL A 49 -22.31 18.61 -6.55
C VAL A 49 -23.39 17.53 -6.50
N ALA A 50 -23.70 16.89 -7.63
CA ALA A 50 -24.67 15.80 -7.70
C ALA A 50 -24.27 14.64 -6.78
N LEU A 51 -23.03 14.15 -6.88
CA LEU A 51 -22.54 13.05 -6.04
C LEU A 51 -22.55 13.38 -4.54
N ILE A 52 -22.25 14.63 -4.15
CA ILE A 52 -22.32 15.06 -2.74
C ILE A 52 -23.78 15.09 -2.26
N LYS A 53 -24.72 15.55 -3.11
CA LYS A 53 -26.15 15.52 -2.80
C LYS A 53 -26.65 14.09 -2.64
N ASP A 54 -26.31 13.21 -3.58
CA ASP A 54 -26.67 11.79 -3.53
C ASP A 54 -26.12 11.12 -2.25
N ALA A 55 -24.88 11.43 -1.87
CA ALA A 55 -24.27 10.92 -0.63
C ALA A 55 -24.96 11.44 0.64
N ARG A 56 -25.42 12.70 0.65
CA ARG A 56 -26.21 13.26 1.75
C ARG A 56 -27.57 12.59 1.82
N ASP A 57 -28.26 12.48 0.70
CA ASP A 57 -29.61 11.90 0.60
C ASP A 57 -29.60 10.41 0.99
N TYR A 58 -28.56 9.66 0.62
CA TYR A 58 -28.38 8.28 1.03
C TYR A 58 -28.43 8.08 2.57
N ILE A 59 -27.98 9.08 3.34
CA ILE A 59 -27.88 9.03 4.80
C ILE A 59 -29.07 9.76 5.46
N THR A 60 -29.54 10.87 4.92
CA THR A 60 -30.59 11.70 5.54
C THR A 60 -31.99 11.20 5.22
N VAL A 61 -32.22 10.70 4.00
CA VAL A 61 -33.52 10.16 3.58
C VAL A 61 -33.66 8.73 4.07
N PRO A 62 -34.82 8.32 4.62
CA PRO A 62 -35.08 6.94 5.01
C PRO A 62 -34.77 5.98 3.85
N ASN A 63 -33.73 5.17 4.05
CA ASN A 63 -33.18 4.28 3.02
C ASN A 63 -32.93 2.90 3.62
N LYS A 64 -33.55 1.88 3.04
CA LYS A 64 -33.41 0.48 3.46
C LYS A 64 -31.98 -0.01 3.32
N ASP A 65 -31.29 0.37 2.25
CA ASP A 65 -29.92 -0.06 1.96
C ASP A 65 -28.95 0.48 3.01
N PHE A 66 -29.12 1.74 3.40
CA PHE A 66 -28.36 2.33 4.50
C PHE A 66 -28.57 1.56 5.81
N ASN A 67 -29.82 1.19 6.12
CA ASN A 67 -30.13 0.44 7.34
C ASN A 67 -29.47 -0.95 7.32
N THR A 68 -29.47 -1.62 6.16
CA THR A 68 -28.75 -2.91 6.01
C THR A 68 -27.25 -2.76 6.13
N VAL A 69 -26.65 -1.71 5.55
CA VAL A 69 -25.19 -1.47 5.65
C VAL A 69 -24.78 -1.19 7.10
N CYS A 70 -25.57 -0.39 7.84
CA CYS A 70 -25.32 -0.13 9.26
C CYS A 70 -25.43 -1.41 10.09
N SER A 71 -26.47 -2.23 9.84
CA SER A 71 -26.65 -3.51 10.52
C SER A 71 -25.48 -4.46 10.27
N LEU A 72 -24.99 -4.54 9.02
CA LEU A 72 -23.84 -5.37 8.65
C LEU A 72 -22.49 -4.82 9.16
N ALA A 73 -22.43 -3.55 9.53
CA ALA A 73 -21.28 -2.90 10.17
C ALA A 73 -21.29 -3.03 11.71
N GLY A 74 -22.32 -3.65 12.28
CA GLY A 74 -22.54 -3.72 13.73
C GLY A 74 -22.87 -2.37 14.37
N LEU A 75 -23.55 -1.48 13.63
CA LEU A 75 -23.91 -0.12 14.07
C LEU A 75 -25.42 0.09 14.04
N ASP A 76 -25.93 0.86 15.01
CA ASP A 76 -27.33 1.28 15.02
C ASP A 76 -27.60 2.33 13.93
N PRO A 77 -28.49 2.07 12.95
CA PRO A 77 -28.77 3.01 11.87
C PRO A 77 -29.29 4.37 12.36
N GLU A 78 -30.09 4.41 13.42
CA GLU A 78 -30.68 5.67 13.91
C GLU A 78 -29.62 6.56 14.56
N ALA A 79 -28.81 6.00 15.47
CA ALA A 79 -27.70 6.72 16.08
C ALA A 79 -26.70 7.26 15.05
N VAL A 80 -26.39 6.49 13.99
CA VAL A 80 -25.50 6.95 12.90
C VAL A 80 -26.14 8.12 12.14
N ARG A 81 -27.42 8.03 11.76
CA ARG A 81 -28.12 9.12 11.05
C ARG A 81 -28.15 10.39 11.89
N GLU A 82 -28.46 10.30 13.19
CA GLU A 82 -28.49 11.47 14.08
C GLU A 82 -27.10 12.14 14.16
N HIS A 83 -26.04 11.34 14.28
CA HIS A 83 -24.69 11.89 14.35
C HIS A 83 -24.24 12.53 13.02
N VAL A 84 -24.51 11.86 11.90
CA VAL A 84 -24.07 12.33 10.58
C VAL A 84 -24.88 13.55 10.13
N THR A 85 -26.17 13.61 10.41
CA THR A 85 -27.00 14.80 10.11
C THR A 85 -26.48 16.04 10.84
N LYS A 86 -26.06 15.91 12.12
CA LYS A 86 -25.38 16.99 12.86
C LYS A 86 -24.07 17.42 12.17
N GLN A 87 -23.27 16.47 11.68
CA GLN A 87 -22.04 16.78 10.94
C GLN A 87 -22.30 17.44 9.59
N ILE A 88 -23.33 17.00 8.84
CA ILE A 88 -23.72 17.60 7.57
C ILE A 88 -24.23 19.03 7.78
N ALA A 89 -24.99 19.29 8.85
CA ALA A 89 -25.46 20.62 9.20
C ALA A 89 -24.31 21.59 9.57
N ALA A 90 -23.22 21.08 10.14
CA ALA A 90 -22.01 21.85 10.42
C ALA A 90 -21.07 21.98 9.20
N ALA A 91 -21.31 21.21 8.14
CA ALA A 91 -20.47 21.18 6.95
C ALA A 91 -20.86 22.28 5.94
N PRO A 92 -19.93 22.73 5.07
CA PRO A 92 -20.22 23.67 4.00
C PRO A 92 -21.27 23.12 3.01
N THR A 93 -21.85 24.00 2.19
CA THR A 93 -22.84 23.56 1.19
C THR A 93 -22.21 22.67 0.12
N ALA A 94 -23.00 21.83 -0.55
CA ALA A 94 -22.49 20.89 -1.57
C ALA A 94 -21.78 21.62 -2.73
N GLU A 95 -22.22 22.84 -3.04
CA GLU A 95 -21.64 23.70 -4.06
C GLU A 95 -20.27 24.23 -3.64
N GLU A 96 -20.12 24.66 -2.38
CA GLU A 96 -18.84 25.07 -1.81
C GLU A 96 -17.84 23.90 -1.75
N LEU A 97 -18.29 22.70 -1.36
CA LEU A 97 -17.44 21.50 -1.31
C LEU A 97 -16.99 21.03 -2.71
N ALA A 98 -17.76 21.29 -3.75
CA ALA A 98 -17.41 20.93 -5.12
C ALA A 98 -16.28 21.81 -5.70
N ILE A 99 -16.19 23.06 -5.25
CA ILE A 99 -15.21 24.05 -5.71
C ILE A 99 -13.94 24.01 -4.84
N THR A 100 -14.10 23.85 -3.52
CA THR A 100 -12.96 23.89 -2.59
C THR A 100 -12.11 22.60 -2.67
N PRO A 101 -10.78 22.71 -2.58
CA PRO A 101 -9.92 21.54 -2.51
C PRO A 101 -10.21 20.76 -1.22
N ARG A 102 -10.49 19.46 -1.36
CA ARG A 102 -10.79 18.56 -0.24
C ARG A 102 -9.76 18.75 0.88
N GLN A 103 -10.24 19.12 2.07
CA GLN A 103 -9.36 19.23 3.23
C GLN A 103 -8.67 17.88 3.46
N LYS A 104 -7.34 17.87 3.40
CA LYS A 104 -6.55 16.66 3.64
C LYS A 104 -6.94 16.16 5.02
N LYS A 105 -7.29 14.87 5.14
CA LYS A 105 -7.36 14.19 6.44
C LYS A 105 -6.09 14.61 7.19
N THR A 106 -6.24 15.24 8.35
CA THR A 106 -5.10 15.54 9.19
C THR A 106 -4.40 14.20 9.37
N LYS A 107 -3.19 14.07 8.78
CA LYS A 107 -2.41 12.86 9.01
C LYS A 107 -2.25 12.83 10.51
N GLY A 108 -2.89 11.86 11.18
CA GLY A 108 -2.75 11.68 12.62
C GLY A 108 -1.27 11.85 12.92
N LYS A 109 -0.94 12.75 13.86
CA LYS A 109 0.43 13.12 14.21
C LYS A 109 1.23 11.83 14.17
N LYS A 110 2.14 11.70 13.19
CA LYS A 110 2.97 10.49 13.08
C LYS A 110 3.48 10.25 14.50
N PRO A 111 3.30 9.03 15.06
CA PRO A 111 3.82 8.76 16.40
C PRO A 111 5.26 9.27 16.38
N GLY A 112 5.60 10.08 17.38
CA GLY A 112 6.91 10.71 17.46
C GLY A 112 8.01 9.66 17.26
N PRO A 113 9.24 10.08 16.90
CA PRO A 113 10.35 9.15 16.81
C PRO A 113 10.33 8.26 18.05
N LYS A 114 10.17 6.94 17.87
CA LYS A 114 10.25 6.01 19.00
C LYS A 114 11.56 6.33 19.74
N PRO A 115 11.58 6.35 21.10
CA PRO A 115 12.82 6.58 21.83
C PRO A 115 13.89 5.65 21.25
N ARG A 116 15.08 6.21 20.96
CA ARG A 116 16.19 5.41 20.46
C ARG A 116 16.45 4.35 21.52
N THR A 117 16.24 3.08 21.19
CA THR A 117 16.62 1.96 22.05
C THR A 117 18.08 2.12 22.44
N ASP A 118 18.39 1.86 23.71
CA ASP A 118 19.73 2.00 24.27
C ASP A 118 20.80 1.38 23.36
N THR A 119 21.93 2.07 23.25
CA THR A 119 23.05 1.64 22.42
C THR A 119 23.58 0.31 22.93
N VAL A 120 23.20 -0.79 22.28
CA VAL A 120 23.65 -2.14 22.62
C VAL A 120 25.17 -2.25 22.46
N ARG A 121 25.84 -2.70 23.52
CA ARG A 121 27.29 -2.99 23.55
C ARG A 121 27.53 -4.48 23.34
N PHE A 122 28.61 -4.81 22.65
CA PHE A 122 28.99 -6.17 22.32
C PHE A 122 30.42 -6.44 22.81
N GLU A 123 30.58 -7.58 23.49
CA GLU A 123 31.86 -8.05 24.03
C GLU A 123 32.58 -8.92 23.01
N TYR A 124 33.81 -8.53 22.68
CA TYR A 124 34.71 -9.31 21.85
C TYR A 124 36.15 -8.95 22.18
N ASP A 125 37.02 -9.95 22.31
CA ASP A 125 38.47 -9.77 22.57
C ASP A 125 38.76 -8.91 23.82
N GLY A 126 38.00 -9.13 24.90
CA GLY A 126 38.11 -8.39 26.15
C GLY A 126 37.65 -6.92 26.08
N LYS A 127 37.04 -6.48 24.98
CA LYS A 127 36.54 -5.11 24.79
C LYS A 127 35.01 -5.11 24.68
N THR A 128 34.37 -4.21 25.41
CA THR A 128 32.90 -4.02 25.39
C THR A 128 32.56 -2.73 24.66
N LEU A 129 32.34 -2.83 23.35
CA LEU A 129 32.17 -1.66 22.48
C LEU A 129 30.81 -1.64 21.77
N THR A 130 30.40 -0.46 21.35
CA THR A 130 29.20 -0.22 20.56
C THR A 130 29.41 -0.62 19.10
N ILE A 131 28.32 -0.81 18.34
CA ILE A 131 28.41 -1.11 16.90
C ILE A 131 29.17 0.00 16.13
N ALA A 132 29.07 1.26 16.58
CA ALA A 132 29.78 2.37 15.95
C ALA A 132 31.30 2.26 16.15
N GLU A 133 31.74 1.98 17.38
CA GLU A 133 33.16 1.78 17.70
C GLU A 133 33.71 0.50 17.03
N TRP A 134 32.93 -0.59 17.00
CA TRP A 134 33.29 -1.78 16.23
C TRP A 134 33.39 -1.51 14.73
N SER A 135 32.58 -0.58 14.20
CA SER A 135 32.65 -0.16 12.79
C SER A 135 33.94 0.60 12.49
N GLU A 136 34.42 1.42 13.43
CA GLU A 136 35.67 2.16 13.29
C GLU A 136 36.89 1.23 13.42
N LEU A 137 36.89 0.34 14.41
CA LEU A 137 38.00 -0.60 14.63
C LEU A 137 38.14 -1.65 13.52
N SER A 138 37.03 -2.23 13.05
CA SER A 138 37.07 -3.28 12.03
C SER A 138 37.09 -2.74 10.60
N GLY A 139 36.74 -1.46 10.40
CA GLY A 139 36.49 -0.88 9.08
C GLY A 139 35.28 -1.46 8.34
N VAL A 140 34.43 -2.27 9.02
CA VAL A 140 33.17 -2.78 8.47
C VAL A 140 32.06 -1.79 8.81
N ASN A 141 31.26 -1.40 7.82
CA ASN A 141 30.19 -0.42 8.02
C ASN A 141 29.21 -0.87 9.13
N ALA A 142 28.90 0.01 10.08
CA ALA A 142 27.97 -0.22 11.20
C ALA A 142 26.61 -0.84 10.79
N VAL A 143 26.08 -0.46 9.62
CA VAL A 143 24.84 -1.05 9.08
C VAL A 143 25.03 -2.53 8.74
N THR A 144 26.20 -2.89 8.23
CA THR A 144 26.57 -4.28 7.90
C THR A 144 26.72 -5.11 9.16
N ILE A 145 27.43 -4.59 10.17
CA ILE A 145 27.56 -5.26 11.49
C ILE A 145 26.17 -5.49 12.09
N ARG A 146 25.31 -4.47 12.11
CA ARG A 146 23.93 -4.57 12.62
C ARG A 146 23.12 -5.63 11.86
N GLN A 147 23.23 -5.68 10.54
CA GLN A 147 22.50 -6.65 9.74
C GLN A 147 22.99 -8.08 10.00
N ARG A 148 24.31 -8.29 10.16
CA ARG A 148 24.91 -9.59 10.49
C ARG A 148 24.45 -10.07 11.87
N LEU A 149 24.46 -9.19 12.89
CA LEU A 149 23.95 -9.50 14.22
C LEU A 149 22.45 -9.82 14.21
N ARG A 150 21.65 -9.07 13.43
CA ARG A 150 20.20 -9.37 13.26
C ARG A 150 19.96 -10.71 12.57
N ASN A 151 20.90 -11.15 11.72
CA ASN A 151 20.87 -12.46 11.08
C ASN A 151 21.45 -13.57 11.99
N GLY A 152 21.71 -13.29 13.27
CA GLY A 152 22.18 -14.26 14.27
C GLY A 152 23.69 -14.56 14.22
N TRP A 153 24.50 -13.72 13.57
CA TRP A 153 25.95 -13.94 13.52
C TRP A 153 26.61 -13.58 14.85
N ALA A 154 27.62 -14.36 15.25
CA ALA A 154 28.50 -13.98 16.34
C ALA A 154 29.24 -12.67 16.02
N ILE A 155 29.53 -11.85 17.05
CA ILE A 155 30.18 -10.55 16.89
C ILE A 155 31.54 -10.65 16.17
N SER A 156 32.32 -11.69 16.47
CA SER A 156 33.61 -12.00 15.83
C SER A 156 33.49 -12.06 14.31
N ARG A 157 32.51 -12.83 13.83
CA ARG A 157 32.19 -13.00 12.41
C ARG A 157 31.50 -11.76 11.82
N ALA A 158 30.80 -10.99 12.65
CA ALA A 158 30.11 -9.79 12.22
C ALA A 158 31.08 -8.64 11.90
N ILE A 159 32.19 -8.55 12.64
CA ILE A 159 33.25 -7.55 12.43
C ILE A 159 34.33 -8.02 11.44
N GLU A 160 34.39 -9.32 11.13
CA GLU A 160 35.31 -9.85 10.13
C GLU A 160 35.02 -9.27 8.72
N LYS A 161 36.09 -8.85 8.03
CA LYS A 161 36.01 -8.38 6.64
C LYS A 161 35.82 -9.58 5.72
N ALA A 162 34.58 -10.00 5.51
CA ALA A 162 34.28 -11.00 4.47
C ALA A 162 34.70 -10.45 3.10
N ASP A 163 35.61 -11.17 2.45
CA ASP A 163 36.34 -10.78 1.26
C ASP A 163 35.45 -10.41 0.06
N GLY A 164 35.87 -9.36 -0.65
CA GLY A 164 35.57 -9.18 -2.08
C GLY A 164 34.29 -8.46 -2.47
N ARG A 165 33.30 -8.27 -1.59
CA ARG A 165 32.15 -7.41 -1.93
C ARG A 165 32.49 -5.96 -1.64
N ALA A 166 33.19 -5.32 -2.59
CA ALA A 166 33.45 -3.89 -2.58
C ALA A 166 32.22 -3.15 -2.06
N THR A 167 32.38 -2.41 -0.96
CA THR A 167 31.42 -1.41 -0.50
C THR A 167 31.04 -0.62 -1.73
N ARG A 168 29.81 -0.81 -2.21
CA ARG A 168 29.29 -0.05 -3.34
C ARG A 168 29.28 1.39 -2.89
N VAL A 169 30.36 2.12 -3.17
CA VAL A 169 30.48 3.55 -2.93
C VAL A 169 29.25 4.13 -3.60
N ARG A 170 28.33 4.64 -2.79
CA ARG A 170 27.17 5.36 -3.32
C ARG A 170 27.72 6.68 -3.83
N ILE A 171 28.18 6.69 -5.08
CA ILE A 171 28.34 7.93 -5.82
C ILE A 171 26.94 8.56 -5.79
N SER A 172 26.83 9.69 -5.12
CA SER A 172 25.60 10.45 -4.98
C SER A 172 25.01 10.70 -6.37
N GLY A 173 23.81 10.18 -6.63
CA GLY A 173 22.97 10.74 -7.69
C GLY A 173 22.19 9.78 -8.59
N LYS A 174 22.59 8.52 -8.79
CA LYS A 174 21.79 7.61 -9.65
C LYS A 174 21.82 6.18 -9.13
N ARG A 175 20.63 5.65 -8.79
CA ARG A 175 20.43 4.20 -8.75
C ARG A 175 20.62 3.68 -10.19
N PRO A 176 21.58 2.78 -10.48
CA PRO A 176 21.54 2.09 -11.75
C PRO A 176 20.23 1.30 -11.78
N ALA A 177 19.47 1.49 -12.86
CA ALA A 177 18.18 0.82 -13.04
C ALA A 177 18.33 -0.67 -12.73
N ARG A 178 17.45 -1.21 -11.86
CA ARG A 178 17.34 -2.65 -11.67
C ARG A 178 17.00 -3.24 -13.04
N ARG A 179 17.94 -4.00 -13.62
CA ARG A 179 17.72 -4.66 -14.91
C ARG A 179 16.83 -5.89 -14.68
N PRO A 180 15.72 -6.04 -15.41
CA PRO A 180 14.93 -7.26 -15.39
C PRO A 180 15.76 -8.45 -15.91
N GLY A 181 15.87 -9.48 -15.07
CA GLY A 181 15.99 -10.91 -15.42
C GLY A 181 16.79 -11.35 -16.65
N VAL A 182 18.09 -11.00 -16.76
CA VAL A 182 19.03 -11.76 -17.62
C VAL A 182 20.35 -11.89 -16.88
N SER A 183 20.88 -13.12 -16.74
CA SER A 183 22.18 -13.36 -16.14
C SER A 183 23.28 -12.68 -16.97
N SER A 184 24.33 -12.20 -16.32
CA SER A 184 25.46 -11.51 -16.98
C SER A 184 26.28 -12.38 -17.95
N VAL A 185 25.87 -13.64 -18.14
CA VAL A 185 26.55 -14.64 -18.98
C VAL A 185 26.18 -14.49 -20.46
N PHE A 186 25.07 -13.81 -20.78
CA PHE A 186 24.70 -13.56 -22.18
C PHE A 186 25.23 -12.20 -22.63
N GLY A 187 26.20 -12.22 -23.54
CA GLY A 187 26.68 -11.02 -24.23
C GLY A 187 25.54 -10.29 -24.93
N ARG A 188 25.59 -8.95 -24.93
CA ARG A 188 24.65 -8.15 -25.73
C ARG A 188 24.75 -8.59 -27.20
N SER A 189 23.61 -8.59 -27.88
CA SER A 189 23.41 -8.92 -29.30
C SER A 189 23.47 -10.40 -29.70
N LYS A 190 22.43 -11.15 -29.31
CA LYS A 190 21.61 -11.87 -30.30
C LYS A 190 20.17 -11.63 -29.92
N GLY A 191 19.41 -11.02 -30.85
CA GLY A 191 17.99 -10.74 -30.63
C GLY A 191 17.27 -12.02 -30.18
N THR A 192 16.30 -11.88 -29.27
CA THR A 192 15.24 -12.88 -29.16
C THR A 192 14.58 -12.89 -30.52
N GLY A 193 14.77 -13.95 -31.31
CA GLY A 193 14.36 -14.05 -32.73
C GLY A 193 12.84 -13.99 -32.95
N GLY A 194 12.19 -12.93 -32.48
CA GLY A 194 10.81 -12.55 -32.77
C GLY A 194 10.76 -11.38 -33.75
N GLY A 195 11.71 -11.36 -34.70
CA GLY A 195 11.69 -10.42 -35.82
C GLY A 195 10.87 -10.97 -36.97
N SER A 196 9.63 -10.50 -37.09
CA SER A 196 9.04 -10.06 -38.37
C SER A 196 9.24 -10.93 -39.63
N THR A 197 8.77 -12.19 -39.65
CA THR A 197 8.59 -12.96 -40.91
C THR A 197 7.49 -14.04 -40.84
N LEU A 198 6.36 -13.80 -40.16
CA LEU A 198 5.22 -14.75 -40.18
C LEU A 198 3.87 -14.03 -40.23
N GLN A 199 3.66 -13.23 -41.26
CA GLN A 199 2.34 -12.94 -41.81
C GLN A 199 2.40 -13.02 -43.34
N GLU A 200 2.99 -14.10 -43.88
CA GLU A 200 2.63 -14.51 -45.23
C GLU A 200 1.22 -15.07 -45.14
N THR A 201 0.23 -14.25 -45.51
CA THR A 201 -1.12 -14.71 -45.76
C THR A 201 -1.07 -15.49 -47.08
N PRO A 202 -1.34 -16.80 -47.12
CA PRO A 202 -1.49 -17.47 -48.41
C PRO A 202 -2.73 -16.90 -49.11
N ASN A 203 -2.54 -16.43 -50.35
CA ASN A 203 -3.62 -15.97 -51.22
C ASN A 203 -4.47 -17.16 -51.65
N ILE A 204 -5.41 -17.56 -50.78
CA ILE A 204 -6.39 -18.61 -51.06
C ILE A 204 -7.53 -18.03 -51.90
N THR A 205 -7.48 -18.26 -53.21
CA THR A 205 -8.59 -17.96 -54.12
C THR A 205 -9.61 -19.11 -54.06
N PHE A 206 -10.76 -18.89 -53.43
CA PHE A 206 -11.89 -19.82 -53.49
C PHE A 206 -12.62 -19.64 -54.83
N SER A 207 -12.41 -20.56 -55.76
CA SER A 207 -13.29 -20.77 -56.92
C SER A 207 -14.34 -21.81 -56.54
N GLY A 208 -15.55 -21.37 -56.24
CA GLY A 208 -16.71 -22.21 -55.99
C GLY A 208 -17.83 -21.78 -56.93
N LYS A 209 -18.06 -22.58 -57.97
CA LYS A 209 -19.08 -22.41 -59.01
C LYS A 209 -20.47 -22.18 -58.40
N ALA A 210 -21.16 -21.14 -58.89
CA ALA A 210 -22.62 -21.10 -58.85
C ALA A 210 -23.13 -21.96 -60.01
N GLU A 211 -23.73 -23.11 -59.71
CA GLU A 211 -24.64 -23.79 -60.63
C GLU A 211 -26.08 -23.36 -60.28
N ASN A 212 -26.75 -22.93 -61.34
CA ASN A 212 -28.05 -22.28 -61.44
C ASN A 212 -29.22 -23.03 -60.76
N ALA A 213 -30.22 -22.24 -60.37
CA ALA A 213 -31.57 -22.42 -60.88
C ALA A 213 -31.88 -21.24 -61.82
#